data_AF-A0A2G4YUQ9-F1
#
_entry.id   AF-A0A2G4YUQ9-F1
#
_cell.length_a   1.000
_cell.length_b   1.000
_cell.length_c   1.000
_cell.angle_alpha   90.00
_cell.angle_beta   90.00
_cell.angle_gamma   90.00
#
_symmetry.space_group_name_H-M   'P 1'
#
loop_
_entity.id
_entity.type
_entity.pdbx_description
1 polymer ?
#
loop_
_entity_poly.entity_id
_entity_poly.type
_entity_poly.pdbx_seq_one_letter_code
_entity_poly.pdbx_strand_id
1 'polypeptide(L)'
;MGSPTKKSASELHSLDQQLAGTGAVLRIGPISTRVAIGFPSIRQQFLKIYQDYCFPTEPEIIDHRLTVYARNLFRRYIRPQATINTLMNDDFVPLPESMGLLSVEMGMNWQVAFGCKTHILFHAGVVERDGIGLIIPAISGSGKSTLSAGLSYDGWRFFSDEFGMLDPASGMLYPYPRPVSLKNESIAVMKAWVKDETCFSPEYRKTPKGTICYLRPPVDSLKRMDEPARPRLVIHPIFDPNATPSCRRLTQTMAFFRLVRSSANYGDIGEAAFAALSQLSAECQSYEITYSTLEEAIVLVNQIVDDLA
;
A
#
# COMPACT_ATOMS: atom_id res chain seq x y z
N MET A 1 15.26 -10.91 -15.14
CA MET A 1 14.23 -10.90 -14.07
C MET A 1 12.95 -11.44 -14.68
N GLY A 2 12.50 -12.61 -14.22
CA GLY A 2 11.41 -13.36 -14.84
C GLY A 2 10.06 -12.66 -14.70
N SER A 3 9.31 -12.61 -15.80
CA SER A 3 7.91 -12.17 -15.82
C SER A 3 7.09 -13.01 -14.83
N PRO A 4 6.27 -12.42 -13.93
CA PRO A 4 5.32 -13.19 -13.16
C PRO A 4 4.17 -13.61 -14.10
N THR A 5 4.31 -14.78 -14.70
CA THR A 5 3.19 -15.58 -15.20
C THR A 5 2.36 -16.06 -14.02
N LYS A 6 1.04 -16.19 -14.21
CA LYS A 6 0.11 -16.71 -13.21
C LYS A 6 0.68 -18.03 -12.66
N LYS A 7 0.96 -18.07 -11.35
CA LYS A 7 1.64 -19.22 -10.74
C LYS A 7 0.83 -20.49 -10.96
N SER A 8 1.51 -21.54 -11.40
CA SER A 8 0.95 -22.88 -11.49
C SER A 8 0.54 -23.39 -10.10
N ALA A 9 -0.39 -24.34 -10.06
CA ALA A 9 -0.82 -24.95 -8.81
C ALA A 9 0.36 -25.59 -8.03
N SER A 10 1.35 -26.12 -8.75
CA SER A 10 2.59 -26.65 -8.15
C SER A 10 3.47 -25.58 -7.51
N GLU A 11 3.59 -24.41 -8.13
CA GLU A 11 4.37 -23.29 -7.56
C GLU A 11 3.70 -22.73 -6.31
N LEU A 12 2.37 -22.60 -6.31
CA LEU A 12 1.61 -22.18 -5.13
C LEU A 12 1.72 -23.21 -3.99
N HIS A 13 1.73 -24.50 -4.29
CA HIS A 13 1.92 -25.55 -3.28
C HIS A 13 3.32 -25.51 -2.67
N SER A 14 4.36 -25.37 -3.50
CA SER A 14 5.74 -25.22 -3.03
C SER A 14 5.89 -23.97 -2.15
N LEU A 15 5.26 -22.86 -2.55
CA LEU A 15 5.27 -21.62 -1.79
C LEU A 15 4.54 -21.76 -0.45
N ASP A 16 3.41 -22.48 -0.38
CA ASP A 16 2.72 -22.78 0.89
C ASP A 16 3.63 -23.55 1.86
N GLN A 17 4.38 -24.53 1.38
CA GLN A 17 5.34 -25.28 2.20
C GLN A 17 6.47 -24.40 2.72
N GLN A 18 7.02 -23.51 1.88
CA GLN A 18 8.05 -22.56 2.30
C GLN A 18 7.52 -21.61 3.38
N LEU A 19 6.33 -21.03 3.17
CA LEU A 19 5.65 -20.17 4.13
C LEU A 19 5.39 -20.89 5.46
N ALA A 20 5.09 -22.20 5.45
CA ALA A 20 4.86 -22.99 6.66
C ALA A 20 6.13 -23.29 7.46
N GLY A 21 7.31 -23.27 6.82
CA GLY A 21 8.58 -23.67 7.39
C GLY A 21 9.55 -22.50 7.59
N THR A 22 10.60 -22.45 6.76
CA THR A 22 11.70 -21.48 6.86
C THR A 22 11.29 -20.04 6.51
N GLY A 23 10.17 -19.88 5.81
CA GLY A 23 9.64 -18.62 5.30
C GLY A 23 10.03 -18.37 3.85
N ALA A 24 9.11 -17.77 3.09
CA ALA A 24 9.32 -17.37 1.70
C ALA A 24 9.73 -15.89 1.64
N VAL A 25 10.62 -15.52 0.71
CA VAL A 25 10.98 -14.11 0.47
C VAL A 25 9.93 -13.51 -0.45
N LEU A 26 9.33 -12.41 0.00
CA LEU A 26 8.39 -11.59 -0.76
C LEU A 26 9.06 -10.25 -1.06
N ARG A 27 9.23 -9.93 -2.34
CA ARG A 27 9.75 -8.64 -2.79
C ARG A 27 8.62 -7.74 -3.24
N ILE A 28 8.58 -6.53 -2.71
CA ILE A 28 7.64 -5.47 -3.11
C ILE A 28 8.45 -4.20 -3.32
N GLY A 29 8.66 -3.84 -4.58
CA GLY A 29 9.54 -2.71 -4.94
C GLY A 29 10.91 -2.81 -4.26
N PRO A 30 11.37 -1.78 -3.53
CA PRO A 30 12.70 -1.76 -2.93
C PRO A 30 12.84 -2.58 -1.64
N ILE A 31 11.80 -3.29 -1.20
CA ILE A 31 11.80 -4.00 0.10
C ILE A 31 11.57 -5.50 -0.10
N SER A 32 12.49 -6.29 0.45
CA SER A 32 12.41 -7.75 0.52
C SER A 32 12.12 -8.21 1.96
N THR A 33 10.98 -8.87 2.15
CA THR A 33 10.52 -9.37 3.46
C THR A 33 10.47 -10.89 3.46
N ARG A 34 11.15 -11.55 4.41
CA ARG A 34 10.97 -12.98 4.65
C ARG A 34 9.73 -13.22 5.51
N VAL A 35 8.72 -13.89 4.94
CA VAL A 35 7.44 -14.15 5.59
C VAL A 35 7.31 -15.64 5.92
N ALA A 36 7.03 -15.96 7.18
CA ALA A 36 6.70 -17.30 7.64
C ALA A 36 5.35 -17.27 8.38
N ILE A 37 4.43 -18.17 8.04
CA ILE A 37 3.06 -18.20 8.55
C ILE A 37 2.70 -19.64 8.95
N GLY A 38 2.61 -19.89 10.25
CA GLY A 38 2.35 -21.22 10.80
C GLY A 38 0.91 -21.72 10.62
N PHE A 39 -0.06 -20.84 10.36
CA PHE A 39 -1.48 -21.18 10.21
C PHE A 39 -1.87 -21.42 8.75
N PRO A 40 -2.40 -22.60 8.38
CA PRO A 40 -2.82 -22.88 7.01
C PRO A 40 -3.89 -21.93 6.47
N SER A 41 -4.87 -21.54 7.29
CA SER A 41 -5.94 -20.63 6.88
C SER A 41 -5.42 -19.23 6.50
N ILE A 42 -4.44 -18.73 7.27
CA ILE A 42 -3.79 -17.44 7.02
C ILE A 42 -2.94 -17.52 5.75
N ARG A 43 -2.20 -18.63 5.55
CA ARG A 43 -1.43 -18.84 4.31
C ARG A 43 -2.31 -18.84 3.07
N GLN A 44 -3.46 -19.51 3.11
CA GLN A 44 -4.40 -19.51 1.99
C GLN A 44 -4.89 -18.10 1.65
N GLN A 45 -5.26 -17.30 2.67
CA GLN A 45 -5.67 -15.91 2.47
C GLN A 45 -4.53 -15.04 1.94
N PHE A 46 -3.32 -15.21 2.48
CA PHE A 46 -2.12 -14.53 2.04
C PHE A 46 -1.81 -14.86 0.58
N LEU A 47 -1.77 -16.14 0.21
CA LEU A 47 -1.53 -16.56 -1.17
C LEU A 47 -2.61 -16.06 -2.13
N LYS A 48 -3.89 -16.01 -1.73
CA LYS A 48 -4.96 -15.43 -2.56
C LYS A 48 -4.65 -13.97 -2.95
N ILE A 49 -4.17 -13.17 -2.00
CA ILE A 49 -3.89 -11.75 -2.21
C ILE A 49 -2.50 -11.51 -2.81
N TYR A 50 -1.52 -12.35 -2.48
CA TYR A 50 -0.12 -12.18 -2.89
C TYR A 50 0.31 -13.07 -4.07
N GLN A 51 -0.58 -13.87 -4.68
CA GLN A 51 -0.20 -14.83 -5.74
C GLN A 51 0.56 -14.22 -6.93
N ASP A 52 0.28 -12.98 -7.29
CA ASP A 52 0.90 -12.30 -8.45
C ASP A 52 2.16 -11.49 -8.09
N TYR A 53 2.59 -11.51 -6.82
CA TYR A 53 3.80 -10.82 -6.38
C TYR A 53 5.06 -11.63 -6.68
N CYS A 54 6.20 -10.94 -6.64
CA CYS A 54 7.51 -11.55 -6.82
C CYS A 54 7.93 -12.31 -5.56
N PHE A 55 8.23 -13.60 -5.72
CA PHE A 55 8.87 -14.44 -4.71
C PHE A 55 10.17 -14.98 -5.29
N PRO A 56 11.30 -14.27 -5.09
CA PRO A 56 12.57 -14.66 -5.67
C PRO A 56 13.02 -16.03 -5.13
N THR A 57 13.56 -16.86 -6.01
CA THR A 57 14.14 -18.17 -5.69
C THR A 57 15.64 -18.08 -5.39
N GLU A 58 16.30 -17.05 -5.92
CA GLU A 58 17.71 -16.78 -5.68
C GLU A 58 17.91 -16.05 -4.34
N PRO A 59 19.10 -16.16 -3.72
CA PRO A 59 19.42 -15.42 -2.51
C PRO A 59 19.37 -13.90 -2.74
N GLU A 60 18.49 -13.21 -2.03
CA GLU A 60 18.43 -11.75 -1.96
C GLU A 60 18.81 -11.24 -0.56
N ILE A 61 19.23 -9.97 -0.48
CA ILE A 61 19.31 -9.24 0.79
C ILE A 61 17.89 -9.09 1.33
N ILE A 62 17.73 -9.27 2.63
CA ILE A 62 16.42 -9.27 3.29
C ILE A 62 16.40 -8.15 4.31
N ASP A 63 15.50 -7.21 4.08
CA ASP A 63 15.34 -6.03 4.94
C ASP A 63 14.56 -6.40 6.20
N HIS A 64 13.53 -7.24 6.05
CA HIS A 64 12.51 -7.47 7.06
C HIS A 64 12.23 -8.97 7.26
N ARG A 65 11.82 -9.33 8.48
CA ARG A 65 11.38 -10.69 8.79
C ARG A 65 10.06 -10.65 9.54
N LEU A 66 9.09 -11.40 9.03
CA LEU A 66 7.78 -11.55 9.65
C LEU A 66 7.51 -13.02 9.93
N THR A 67 7.25 -13.36 11.19
CA THR A 67 6.78 -14.69 11.58
C THR A 67 5.41 -14.59 12.24
N VAL A 68 4.45 -15.36 11.75
CA VAL A 68 3.11 -15.49 12.34
C VAL A 68 2.94 -16.88 12.92
N TYR A 69 2.73 -16.98 14.23
CA TYR A 69 2.74 -18.24 14.97
C TYR A 69 1.72 -18.25 16.13
N ALA A 70 1.41 -19.43 16.63
CA ALA A 70 0.64 -19.61 17.85
C ALA A 70 1.60 -19.62 19.05
N ARG A 71 1.28 -18.91 20.14
CA ARG A 71 2.14 -18.88 21.35
C ARG A 71 2.38 -20.25 21.98
N ASN A 72 1.44 -21.18 21.81
CA ASN A 72 1.54 -22.56 22.28
C ASN A 72 0.58 -23.46 21.48
N LEU A 73 0.75 -24.78 21.61
CA LEU A 73 -0.06 -25.78 20.91
C LEU A 73 -1.55 -25.68 21.25
N PHE A 74 -1.90 -25.29 22.49
CA PHE A 74 -3.29 -25.08 22.89
C PHE A 74 -3.95 -23.94 22.08
N ARG A 75 -3.29 -22.78 22.01
CA ARG A 75 -3.72 -21.62 21.20
C ARG A 75 -3.53 -21.80 19.69
N ARG A 76 -3.09 -22.98 19.24
CA ARG A 76 -3.12 -23.37 17.83
C ARG A 76 -4.43 -24.05 17.45
N TYR A 77 -5.07 -24.77 18.38
CA TYR A 77 -6.26 -25.58 18.10
C TYR A 77 -7.52 -25.10 18.85
N ILE A 78 -7.37 -24.50 20.03
CA ILE A 78 -8.48 -24.02 20.87
C ILE A 78 -8.40 -22.50 20.98
N ARG A 79 -9.40 -21.80 20.41
CA ARG A 79 -9.45 -20.33 20.26
C ARG A 79 -8.14 -19.79 19.65
N PRO A 80 -7.87 -20.12 18.38
CA PRO A 80 -6.58 -19.89 17.77
C PRO A 80 -6.25 -18.40 17.68
N GLN A 81 -5.02 -18.07 18.10
CA GLN A 81 -4.52 -16.70 18.15
C GLN A 81 -3.21 -16.56 17.38
N ALA A 82 -3.23 -15.70 16.37
CA ALA A 82 -2.07 -15.30 15.59
C ALA A 82 -1.25 -14.26 16.36
N THR A 83 -0.02 -14.63 16.71
CA THR A 83 0.99 -13.73 17.24
C THR A 83 1.99 -13.40 16.14
N ILE A 84 2.42 -12.14 16.12
CA ILE A 84 3.40 -11.62 15.17
C ILE A 84 4.73 -11.50 15.90
N ASN A 85 5.81 -11.90 15.24
CA ASN A 85 7.16 -11.51 15.59
C ASN A 85 7.79 -10.83 14.36
N THR A 86 8.34 -9.64 14.57
CA THR A 86 9.00 -8.85 13.52
C THR A 86 10.51 -8.75 13.71
N LEU A 87 11.07 -9.37 14.75
CA LEU A 87 12.41 -9.13 15.30
C LEU A 87 12.67 -7.67 15.75
N MET A 88 11.71 -6.77 15.52
CA MET A 88 11.61 -5.45 16.10
C MET A 88 10.62 -5.52 17.28
N ASN A 89 10.62 -4.53 18.16
CA ASN A 89 9.84 -4.52 19.41
C ASN A 89 8.44 -5.16 19.27
N ASP A 90 8.16 -6.20 20.07
CA ASP A 90 7.11 -7.21 19.81
C ASP A 90 5.77 -6.95 20.54
N ASP A 91 5.43 -5.69 20.83
CA ASP A 91 4.22 -5.32 21.61
C ASP A 91 2.91 -5.44 20.80
N PHE A 92 2.82 -6.40 19.90
CA PHE A 92 1.59 -6.70 19.16
C PHE A 92 0.62 -7.53 20.00
N VAL A 93 -0.61 -7.05 20.10
CA VAL A 93 -1.72 -7.83 20.69
C VAL A 93 -2.06 -9.00 19.75
N PRO A 94 -2.03 -10.25 20.23
CA PRO A 94 -2.41 -11.40 19.42
C PRO A 94 -3.86 -11.28 18.93
N LEU A 95 -4.07 -11.49 17.62
CA LEU A 95 -5.39 -11.43 17.01
C LEU A 95 -5.97 -12.84 16.81
N PRO A 96 -7.29 -13.00 16.71
CA PRO A 96 -7.89 -14.27 16.31
C PRO A 96 -7.37 -14.72 14.93
N GLU A 97 -7.22 -16.02 14.71
CA GLU A 97 -6.79 -16.58 13.41
C GLU A 97 -7.66 -16.09 12.23
N SER A 98 -8.96 -15.89 12.47
CA SER A 98 -9.88 -15.34 11.46
C SER A 98 -9.50 -13.94 10.97
N MET A 99 -8.67 -13.20 11.71
CA MET A 99 -8.09 -11.90 11.35
C MET A 99 -6.59 -12.02 11.04
N GLY A 100 -6.09 -13.21 10.75
CA GLY A 100 -4.66 -13.45 10.63
C GLY A 100 -3.98 -12.72 9.47
N LEU A 101 -4.66 -12.47 8.35
CA LEU A 101 -4.10 -11.63 7.28
C LEU A 101 -3.92 -10.18 7.76
N LEU A 102 -4.87 -9.64 8.55
CA LEU A 102 -4.72 -8.32 9.17
C LEU A 102 -3.49 -8.25 10.07
N SER A 103 -3.18 -9.33 10.81
CA SER A 103 -1.91 -9.44 11.56
C SER A 103 -0.69 -9.37 10.66
N VAL A 104 -0.66 -10.13 9.56
CA VAL A 104 0.44 -10.11 8.58
C VAL A 104 0.65 -8.69 8.05
N GLU A 105 -0.44 -8.06 7.61
CA GLU A 105 -0.44 -6.72 7.03
C GLU A 105 0.07 -5.65 7.99
N MET A 106 -0.34 -5.74 9.26
CA MET A 106 0.10 -4.87 10.34
C MET A 106 1.60 -5.04 10.63
N GLY A 107 2.09 -6.29 10.71
CA GLY A 107 3.50 -6.58 10.96
C GLY A 107 4.43 -6.10 9.83
N MET A 108 3.99 -6.22 8.57
CA MET A 108 4.72 -5.65 7.42
C MET A 108 4.72 -4.12 7.44
N ASN A 109 3.57 -3.48 7.74
CA ASN A 109 3.50 -2.02 7.81
C ASN A 109 4.38 -1.43 8.92
N TRP A 110 4.40 -2.09 10.08
CA TRP A 110 5.22 -1.66 11.21
C TRP A 110 6.71 -1.64 10.85
N GLN A 111 7.21 -2.70 10.24
CA GLN A 111 8.62 -2.79 9.85
C GLN A 111 9.01 -1.68 8.86
N VAL A 112 8.16 -1.34 7.89
CA VAL A 112 8.43 -0.22 6.97
C VAL A 112 8.43 1.12 7.72
N ALA A 113 7.41 1.38 8.53
CA ALA A 113 7.28 2.65 9.25
C ALA A 113 8.46 2.96 10.17
N PHE A 114 8.97 1.93 10.86
CA PHE A 114 10.05 2.09 11.84
C PHE A 114 11.44 1.78 11.27
N GLY A 115 11.55 0.90 10.29
CA GLY A 115 12.82 0.43 9.73
C GLY A 115 13.29 1.20 8.49
N CYS A 116 12.38 1.72 7.65
CA CYS A 116 12.78 2.43 6.43
C CYS A 116 13.16 3.88 6.74
N LYS A 117 14.47 4.17 6.65
CA LYS A 117 15.06 5.50 6.85
C LYS A 117 15.80 6.05 5.62
N THR A 118 15.86 5.28 4.54
CA THR A 118 16.49 5.68 3.28
C THR A 118 15.55 6.49 2.38
N HIS A 119 14.24 6.34 2.56
CA HIS A 119 13.21 7.04 1.79
C HIS A 119 12.33 7.88 2.71
N ILE A 120 11.89 9.04 2.21
CA ILE A 120 10.83 9.81 2.85
C ILE A 120 9.52 9.05 2.64
N LEU A 121 8.86 8.70 3.74
CA LEU A 121 7.61 7.97 3.74
C LEU A 121 6.45 8.95 3.89
N PHE A 122 5.63 9.09 2.85
CA PHE A 122 4.36 9.79 2.95
C PHE A 122 3.24 8.84 3.30
N HIS A 123 2.38 9.22 4.24
CA HIS A 123 1.06 8.63 4.36
C HIS A 123 0.17 9.13 3.21
N ALA A 124 0.35 8.51 2.04
CA ALA A 124 -0.24 8.93 0.79
C ALA A 124 -0.49 7.75 -0.15
N GLY A 125 -1.56 7.87 -0.93
CA GLY A 125 -1.73 7.06 -2.13
C GLY A 125 -0.79 7.59 -3.19
N VAL A 126 -0.12 6.72 -3.93
CA VAL A 126 0.74 7.11 -5.04
C VAL A 126 0.34 6.27 -6.24
N VAL A 127 0.15 6.95 -7.38
CA VAL A 127 -0.15 6.35 -8.67
C VAL A 127 0.63 7.09 -9.75
N GLU A 128 0.77 6.49 -10.92
CA GLU A 128 1.44 7.10 -12.06
C GLU A 128 0.70 6.86 -13.37
N ARG A 129 0.77 7.83 -14.27
CA ARG A 129 0.30 7.72 -15.65
C ARG A 129 1.29 8.47 -16.55
N ASP A 130 1.76 7.83 -17.62
CA ASP A 130 2.65 8.42 -18.63
C ASP A 130 3.89 9.15 -18.06
N GLY A 131 4.52 8.57 -17.04
CA GLY A 131 5.69 9.09 -16.34
C GLY A 131 5.38 10.12 -15.25
N ILE A 132 4.12 10.56 -15.12
CA ILE A 132 3.67 11.54 -14.12
C ILE A 132 3.30 10.82 -12.82
N GLY A 133 4.16 10.96 -11.81
CA GLY A 133 3.85 10.53 -10.44
C GLY A 133 2.86 11.49 -9.77
N LEU A 134 1.75 10.93 -9.30
CA LEU A 134 0.72 11.61 -8.53
C LEU A 134 0.77 11.16 -7.07
N ILE A 135 0.94 12.11 -6.16
CA ILE A 135 0.85 11.89 -4.70
C ILE A 135 -0.52 12.35 -4.22
N ILE A 136 -1.20 11.48 -3.48
CA ILE A 136 -2.52 11.72 -2.86
C ILE A 136 -2.36 11.70 -1.34
N PRO A 137 -1.79 12.77 -0.74
CA PRO A 137 -1.61 12.85 0.70
C PRO A 137 -2.94 13.20 1.36
N ALA A 138 -3.35 12.40 2.34
CA ALA A 138 -4.65 12.61 2.95
C ALA A 138 -4.74 12.07 4.37
N ILE A 139 -5.63 12.68 5.15
CA ILE A 139 -5.96 12.19 6.50
C ILE A 139 -6.82 10.93 6.35
N SER A 140 -6.71 10.00 7.30
CA SER A 140 -7.57 8.80 7.32
C SER A 140 -9.05 9.18 7.18
N GLY A 141 -9.76 8.52 6.26
CA GLY A 141 -11.19 8.74 6.01
C GLY A 141 -11.52 9.73 4.89
N SER A 142 -10.54 10.37 4.26
CA SER A 142 -10.71 11.34 3.16
C SER A 142 -10.95 10.74 1.77
N GLY A 143 -10.99 9.41 1.64
CA GLY A 143 -11.16 8.73 0.35
C GLY A 143 -9.86 8.39 -0.41
N LYS A 144 -8.67 8.68 0.14
CA LYS A 144 -7.36 8.35 -0.45
C LYS A 144 -7.24 6.93 -1.00
N SER A 145 -7.55 5.93 -0.18
CA SER A 145 -7.46 4.51 -0.57
C SER A 145 -8.43 4.14 -1.68
N THR A 146 -9.62 4.72 -1.66
CA THR A 146 -10.62 4.53 -2.72
C THR A 146 -10.16 5.20 -4.01
N LEU A 147 -9.62 6.41 -3.94
CA LEU A 147 -9.16 7.16 -5.12
C LEU A 147 -7.92 6.54 -5.76
N SER A 148 -6.89 6.20 -4.96
CA SER A 148 -5.67 5.56 -5.48
C SER A 148 -5.96 4.20 -6.09
N ALA A 149 -6.83 3.39 -5.45
CA ALA A 149 -7.28 2.13 -6.02
C ALA A 149 -8.14 2.35 -7.26
N GLY A 150 -9.09 3.28 -7.23
CA GLY A 150 -9.96 3.60 -8.37
C GLY A 150 -9.18 3.99 -9.61
N LEU A 151 -8.24 4.94 -9.48
CA LEU A 151 -7.32 5.35 -10.54
C LEU A 151 -6.51 4.15 -11.07
N SER A 152 -6.01 3.29 -10.19
CA SER A 152 -5.23 2.13 -10.63
C SER A 152 -6.03 1.14 -11.49
N TYR A 153 -7.30 0.96 -11.15
CA TYR A 153 -8.22 0.14 -11.95
C TYR A 153 -8.82 0.89 -13.15
N ASP A 154 -8.52 2.19 -13.30
CA ASP A 154 -8.81 3.05 -14.45
C ASP A 154 -7.57 3.26 -15.35
N GLY A 155 -6.57 2.39 -15.24
CA GLY A 155 -5.40 2.38 -16.13
C GLY A 155 -4.17 3.13 -15.62
N TRP A 156 -4.24 3.75 -14.44
CA TRP A 156 -3.04 4.26 -13.77
C TRP A 156 -2.22 3.10 -13.20
N ARG A 157 -0.90 3.27 -13.13
CA ARG A 157 -0.02 2.36 -12.41
C ARG A 157 -0.06 2.65 -10.91
N PHE A 158 -0.38 1.64 -10.11
CA PHE A 158 -0.41 1.74 -8.66
C PHE A 158 1.01 1.68 -8.06
N PHE A 159 1.36 2.65 -7.22
CA PHE A 159 2.62 2.64 -6.47
C PHE A 159 2.38 2.25 -5.03
N SER A 160 1.42 2.86 -4.34
CA SER A 160 1.17 2.59 -2.92
C SER A 160 -0.17 3.17 -2.48
N ASP A 161 -0.70 2.67 -1.36
CA ASP A 161 -1.78 3.33 -0.63
C ASP A 161 -1.35 3.81 0.75
N GLU A 162 -0.52 3.05 1.46
CA GLU A 162 -0.15 3.37 2.84
C GLU A 162 1.13 4.22 2.94
N PHE A 163 2.17 3.89 2.16
CA PHE A 163 3.48 4.54 2.18
C PHE A 163 3.95 4.91 0.77
N GLY A 164 3.82 6.19 0.41
CA GLY A 164 4.51 6.73 -0.75
C GLY A 164 5.99 6.90 -0.43
N MET A 165 6.86 6.26 -1.21
CA MET A 165 8.31 6.26 -0.98
C MET A 165 8.99 7.25 -1.93
N LEU A 166 9.55 8.33 -1.39
CA LEU A 166 10.37 9.27 -2.15
C LEU A 166 11.82 9.11 -1.76
N ASP A 167 12.68 8.87 -2.74
CA ASP A 167 14.13 8.92 -2.52
C ASP A 167 14.58 10.39 -2.42
N PRO A 168 15.11 10.84 -1.27
CA PRO A 168 15.53 12.22 -1.09
C PRO A 168 16.70 12.62 -1.99
N ALA A 169 17.49 11.67 -2.49
CA ALA A 169 18.65 11.97 -3.34
C ALA A 169 18.24 12.22 -4.81
N SER A 170 17.42 11.34 -5.39
CA SER A 170 16.98 11.46 -6.79
C SER A 170 15.70 12.28 -6.98
N GLY A 171 14.89 12.45 -5.93
CA GLY A 171 13.56 13.04 -6.02
C GLY A 171 12.54 12.14 -6.73
N MET A 172 12.84 10.85 -6.91
CA MET A 172 11.97 9.89 -7.58
C MET A 172 11.09 9.15 -6.57
N LEU A 173 9.85 8.86 -6.99
CA LEU A 173 8.96 7.97 -6.28
C LEU A 173 9.28 6.52 -6.64
N TYR A 174 9.38 5.66 -5.63
CA TYR A 174 9.58 4.23 -5.80
C TYR A 174 8.26 3.48 -5.53
N PRO A 175 7.85 2.53 -6.39
CA PRO A 175 6.67 1.73 -6.14
C PRO A 175 6.83 0.87 -4.88
N TYR A 176 5.78 0.79 -4.08
CA TYR A 176 5.64 -0.16 -2.99
C TYR A 176 4.20 -0.72 -2.95
N PRO A 177 3.78 -1.46 -3.99
CA PRO A 177 2.38 -1.73 -4.26
C PRO A 177 1.82 -2.84 -3.36
N ARG A 178 1.66 -2.56 -2.07
CA ARG A 178 0.96 -3.45 -1.14
C ARG A 178 -0.55 -3.50 -1.42
N PRO A 179 -1.26 -4.55 -0.97
CA PRO A 179 -2.72 -4.59 -1.05
C PRO A 179 -3.36 -3.37 -0.40
N VAL A 180 -4.37 -2.80 -1.07
CA VAL A 180 -5.08 -1.61 -0.60
C VAL A 180 -5.99 -1.99 0.57
N SER A 181 -5.91 -1.26 1.67
CA SER A 181 -6.69 -1.50 2.89
C SER A 181 -8.01 -0.73 2.84
N LEU A 182 -9.04 -1.35 2.25
CA LEU A 182 -10.38 -0.77 2.15
C LEU A 182 -11.14 -0.91 3.46
N LYS A 183 -11.94 0.11 3.78
CA LYS A 183 -12.69 0.21 5.05
C LYS A 183 -14.15 0.55 4.83
N ASN A 184 -15.03 -0.10 5.56
CA ASN A 184 -16.46 0.22 5.64
C ASN A 184 -17.11 0.40 4.25
N GLU A 185 -17.67 1.57 3.95
CA GLU A 185 -18.41 1.88 2.73
C GLU A 185 -17.54 1.78 1.46
N SER A 186 -16.23 2.06 1.57
CA SER A 186 -15.31 1.96 0.42
C SER A 186 -15.19 0.54 -0.14
N ILE A 187 -15.50 -0.49 0.66
CA ILE A 187 -15.48 -1.89 0.22
C ILE A 187 -16.53 -2.12 -0.87
N ALA A 188 -17.76 -1.64 -0.65
CA ALA A 188 -18.85 -1.80 -1.61
C ALA A 188 -18.59 -1.00 -2.89
N VAL A 189 -18.10 0.24 -2.75
CA VAL A 189 -17.72 1.10 -3.88
C VAL A 189 -16.67 0.40 -4.76
N MET A 190 -15.59 -0.10 -4.16
CA MET A 190 -14.53 -0.75 -4.92
C MET A 190 -14.93 -2.11 -5.50
N LYS A 191 -15.77 -2.89 -4.83
CA LYS A 191 -16.31 -4.13 -5.40
C LYS A 191 -17.14 -3.85 -6.67
N ALA A 192 -17.96 -2.80 -6.65
CA ALA A 192 -18.73 -2.36 -7.82
C ALA A 192 -17.83 -1.82 -8.95
N TRP A 193 -16.73 -1.14 -8.60
CA TRP A 193 -15.75 -0.60 -9.54
C TRP A 193 -14.94 -1.69 -10.26
N VAL A 194 -14.31 -2.59 -9.47
CA VAL A 194 -13.36 -3.60 -9.97
C VAL A 194 -14.04 -4.74 -10.72
N LYS A 195 -15.27 -5.13 -10.30
CA LYS A 195 -16.07 -6.21 -10.91
C LYS A 195 -15.38 -7.58 -10.97
N ASP A 196 -14.29 -7.77 -10.22
CA ASP A 196 -13.59 -9.05 -10.03
C ASP A 196 -13.44 -9.34 -8.53
N GLU A 197 -14.30 -10.23 -8.00
CA GLU A 197 -14.28 -10.61 -6.58
C GLU A 197 -13.03 -11.40 -6.17
N THR A 198 -12.28 -11.96 -7.13
CA THR A 198 -11.10 -12.78 -6.82
C THR A 198 -9.94 -11.96 -6.29
N CYS A 199 -9.91 -10.65 -6.60
CA CYS A 199 -8.91 -9.70 -6.13
C CYS A 199 -9.11 -9.24 -4.68
N PHE A 200 -10.22 -9.60 -4.04
CA PHE A 200 -10.56 -9.17 -2.68
C PHE A 200 -10.29 -10.25 -1.63
N SER A 201 -9.82 -9.84 -0.46
CA SER A 201 -9.80 -10.69 0.74
C SER A 201 -11.22 -10.86 1.29
N PRO A 202 -11.43 -11.78 2.25
CA PRO A 202 -12.61 -11.74 3.11
C PRO A 202 -12.75 -10.38 3.81
N GLU A 203 -13.97 -10.06 4.23
CA GLU A 203 -14.25 -8.89 5.06
C GLU A 203 -14.01 -9.23 6.54
N TYR A 204 -13.04 -8.55 7.15
CA TYR A 204 -12.74 -8.67 8.58
C TYR A 204 -13.62 -7.67 9.35
N ARG A 205 -14.66 -8.16 10.00
CA ARG A 205 -15.61 -7.36 10.80
C ARG A 205 -15.14 -7.18 12.24
N LYS A 206 -15.63 -6.14 12.93
CA LYS A 206 -15.31 -5.84 14.35
C LYS A 206 -13.83 -5.56 14.61
N THR A 207 -13.13 -4.98 13.63
CA THR A 207 -11.79 -4.44 13.88
C THR A 207 -11.90 -3.07 14.56
N PRO A 208 -10.85 -2.57 15.25
CA PRO A 208 -10.85 -1.22 15.80
C PRO A 208 -11.10 -0.11 14.76
N LYS A 209 -10.84 -0.39 13.47
CA LYS A 209 -11.03 0.54 12.35
C LYS A 209 -12.30 0.25 11.53
N GLY A 210 -13.24 -0.55 12.08
CA GLY A 210 -14.47 -0.96 11.40
C GLY A 210 -14.33 -2.27 10.63
N THR A 211 -14.97 -2.39 9.48
CA THR A 211 -14.81 -3.54 8.58
C THR A 211 -13.65 -3.28 7.63
N ILE A 212 -12.71 -4.23 7.51
CA ILE A 212 -11.55 -4.12 6.62
C ILE A 212 -11.62 -5.18 5.52
N CYS A 213 -11.26 -4.82 4.30
CA CYS A 213 -11.06 -5.74 3.18
C CYS A 213 -9.82 -5.32 2.39
N TYR A 214 -8.97 -6.26 2.02
CA TYR A 214 -7.79 -6.00 1.20
C TYR A 214 -8.11 -6.21 -0.27
N LEU A 215 -7.72 -5.24 -1.09
CA LEU A 215 -7.79 -5.30 -2.54
C LEU A 215 -6.38 -5.45 -3.11
N ARG A 216 -6.15 -6.51 -3.87
CA ARG A 216 -4.91 -6.70 -4.61
C ARG A 216 -4.75 -5.60 -5.70
N PRO A 217 -3.55 -5.04 -5.92
CA PRO A 217 -3.33 -4.10 -7.02
C PRO A 217 -3.44 -4.77 -8.40
N PRO A 218 -3.63 -3.99 -9.48
CA PRO A 218 -3.55 -4.50 -10.84
C PRO A 218 -2.21 -5.20 -11.13
N VAL A 219 -2.25 -6.30 -11.90
CA VAL A 219 -1.05 -7.10 -12.20
C VAL A 219 0.02 -6.30 -12.93
N ASP A 220 -0.37 -5.36 -13.79
CA ASP A 220 0.59 -4.48 -14.48
C ASP A 220 1.43 -3.65 -13.50
N SER A 221 0.80 -3.15 -12.44
CA SER A 221 1.50 -2.41 -11.38
C SER A 221 2.50 -3.27 -10.62
N LEU A 222 2.18 -4.55 -10.42
CA LEU A 222 3.10 -5.51 -9.80
C LEU A 222 4.29 -5.86 -10.72
N LYS A 223 4.04 -5.99 -12.04
CA LYS A 223 5.10 -6.27 -13.02
C LYS A 223 6.10 -5.12 -13.14
N ARG A 224 5.62 -3.89 -13.01
CA ARG A 224 6.39 -2.66 -13.15
C ARG A 224 6.74 -2.03 -11.80
N MET A 225 6.83 -2.84 -10.73
CA MET A 225 7.11 -2.38 -9.37
C MET A 225 8.57 -1.92 -9.16
N ASP A 226 9.46 -2.20 -10.10
CA ASP A 226 10.89 -1.80 -10.05
C ASP A 226 11.15 -0.50 -10.85
N GLU A 227 10.12 0.09 -11.45
CA GLU A 227 10.22 1.28 -12.30
C GLU A 227 9.78 2.54 -11.54
N PRO A 228 10.71 3.42 -11.11
CA PRO A 228 10.37 4.65 -10.41
C PRO A 228 9.70 5.69 -11.34
N ALA A 229 9.05 6.68 -10.74
CA ALA A 229 8.40 7.78 -11.47
C ALA A 229 8.72 9.14 -10.84
N ARG A 230 8.75 10.20 -11.65
CA ARG A 230 8.99 11.56 -11.15
C ARG A 230 7.68 12.17 -10.65
N PRO A 231 7.60 12.65 -9.40
CA PRO A 231 6.42 13.36 -8.94
C PRO A 231 6.25 14.66 -9.72
N ARG A 232 5.04 14.90 -10.24
CA ARG A 232 4.67 16.19 -10.89
C ARG A 232 3.38 16.78 -10.35
N LEU A 233 2.61 15.98 -9.62
CA LEU A 233 1.28 16.36 -9.17
C LEU A 233 1.02 15.88 -7.74
N VAL A 234 0.42 16.76 -6.94
CA VAL A 234 -0.04 16.46 -5.59
C VAL A 234 -1.52 16.82 -5.49
N ILE A 235 -2.39 15.83 -5.29
CA ILE A 235 -3.84 16.06 -5.14
C ILE A 235 -4.27 15.77 -3.72
N HIS A 236 -4.92 16.75 -3.09
CA HIS A 236 -5.52 16.62 -1.77
C HIS A 236 -7.02 16.36 -1.94
N PRO A 237 -7.49 15.11 -1.72
CA PRO A 237 -8.90 14.76 -1.88
C PRO A 237 -9.72 15.19 -0.68
N ILE A 238 -10.91 15.73 -0.95
CA ILE A 238 -11.97 15.99 0.02
C ILE A 238 -13.23 15.28 -0.47
N PHE A 239 -13.56 14.17 0.17
CA PHE A 239 -14.82 13.48 -0.07
C PHE A 239 -15.94 14.12 0.74
N ASP A 240 -16.96 14.61 0.03
CA ASP A 240 -18.22 15.07 0.63
C ASP A 240 -19.39 14.61 -0.25
N PRO A 241 -20.26 13.72 0.24
CA PRO A 241 -21.36 13.16 -0.54
C PRO A 241 -22.39 14.20 -1.00
N ASN A 242 -22.38 15.41 -0.43
CA ASN A 242 -23.29 16.50 -0.78
C ASN A 242 -22.60 17.66 -1.51
N ALA A 243 -21.30 17.59 -1.74
CA ALA A 243 -20.57 18.69 -2.36
C ALA A 243 -20.70 18.69 -3.88
N THR A 244 -20.69 19.89 -4.46
CA THR A 244 -20.46 20.06 -5.89
C THR A 244 -18.98 19.83 -6.20
N PRO A 245 -18.65 19.07 -7.26
CA PRO A 245 -17.28 18.89 -7.70
C PRO A 245 -16.56 20.21 -7.90
N SER A 246 -15.39 20.36 -7.30
CA SER A 246 -14.58 21.57 -7.45
C SER A 246 -13.09 21.24 -7.37
N CYS A 247 -12.29 22.08 -8.01
CA CYS A 247 -10.85 21.98 -8.00
C CYS A 247 -10.25 23.34 -7.67
N ARG A 248 -9.30 23.38 -6.74
CA ARG A 248 -8.59 24.60 -6.35
C ARG A 248 -7.10 24.37 -6.33
N ARG A 249 -6.35 25.20 -7.05
CA ARG A 249 -4.88 25.19 -7.00
C ARG A 249 -4.39 25.67 -5.62
N LEU A 250 -3.38 25.00 -5.10
CA LEU A 250 -2.70 25.37 -3.86
C LEU A 250 -1.41 26.14 -4.16
N THR A 251 -1.00 27.00 -3.23
CA THR A 251 0.31 27.65 -3.31
C THR A 251 1.41 26.66 -2.96
N GLN A 252 2.64 26.93 -3.44
CA GLN A 252 3.82 26.13 -3.09
C GLN A 252 3.98 25.95 -1.58
N THR A 253 3.82 27.02 -0.81
CA THR A 253 3.93 26.99 0.66
C THR A 253 2.88 26.05 1.28
N MET A 254 1.63 26.10 0.80
CA MET A 254 0.58 25.20 1.27
C MET A 254 0.91 23.74 0.93
N ALA A 255 1.37 23.47 -0.29
CA ALA A 255 1.76 22.14 -0.73
C ALA A 255 2.89 21.58 0.15
N PHE A 256 3.95 22.36 0.38
CA PHE A 256 5.07 22.01 1.24
C PHE A 256 4.61 21.61 2.65
N PHE A 257 3.82 22.46 3.32
CA PHE A 257 3.35 22.15 4.68
C PHE A 257 2.46 20.91 4.74
N ARG A 258 1.62 20.69 3.72
CA ARG A 258 0.76 19.50 3.67
C ARG A 258 1.59 18.22 3.44
N LEU A 259 2.64 18.28 2.63
CA LEU A 259 3.58 17.17 2.41
C LEU A 259 4.40 16.85 3.65
N VAL A 260 4.91 17.88 4.36
CA VAL A 260 5.60 17.69 5.64
C VAL A 260 4.67 17.00 6.64
N ARG A 261 3.41 17.45 6.73
CA ARG A 261 2.42 16.86 7.64
C ARG A 261 2.03 15.42 7.27
N SER A 262 2.08 15.05 6.00
CA SER A 262 1.81 13.67 5.57
C SER A 262 3.03 12.76 5.71
N SER A 263 4.23 13.30 5.87
CA SER A 263 5.44 12.50 6.03
C SER A 263 5.56 11.90 7.44
N ALA A 264 5.71 10.58 7.51
CA ALA A 264 5.79 9.84 8.77
C ALA A 264 7.18 9.90 9.43
N ASN A 265 8.23 10.15 8.64
CA ASN A 265 9.62 10.11 9.08
C ASN A 265 10.41 11.37 8.69
N TYR A 266 9.72 12.47 8.37
CA TYR A 266 10.36 13.75 8.01
C TYR A 266 11.43 14.19 9.02
N GLY A 267 11.10 14.13 10.32
CA GLY A 267 12.02 14.51 11.40
C GLY A 267 13.22 13.56 11.54
N ASP A 268 13.06 12.29 11.18
CA ASP A 268 14.13 11.30 11.27
C ASP A 268 15.17 11.49 10.16
N ILE A 269 14.73 11.90 8.96
CA ILE A 269 15.61 12.12 7.80
C ILE A 269 16.26 13.51 7.86
N GLY A 270 15.57 14.50 8.42
CA GLY A 270 16.14 15.83 8.69
C GLY A 270 16.36 16.67 7.43
N GLU A 271 17.57 17.24 7.29
CA GLU A 271 17.89 18.22 6.25
C GLU A 271 17.63 17.71 4.81
N ALA A 272 17.97 16.44 4.54
CA ALA A 272 17.71 15.84 3.24
C ALA A 272 16.22 15.80 2.91
N ALA A 273 15.36 15.58 3.90
CA ALA A 273 13.91 15.62 3.69
C ALA A 273 13.41 17.05 3.45
N PHE A 274 13.93 18.04 4.19
CA PHE A 274 13.59 19.45 3.95
C PHE A 274 13.94 19.86 2.52
N ALA A 275 15.14 19.54 2.04
CA ALA A 275 15.59 19.88 0.69
C ALA A 275 14.73 19.19 -0.38
N ALA A 276 14.51 17.88 -0.24
CA ALA A 276 13.71 17.10 -1.18
C ALA A 276 12.25 17.58 -1.24
N LEU A 277 11.61 17.86 -0.10
CA LEU A 277 10.23 18.36 -0.08
C LEU A 277 10.12 19.80 -0.60
N SER A 278 11.15 20.63 -0.37
CA SER A 278 11.19 21.98 -0.94
C SER A 278 11.25 21.92 -2.46
N GLN A 279 12.12 21.08 -3.02
CA GLN A 279 12.21 20.84 -4.45
C GLN A 279 10.91 20.25 -5.02
N LEU A 280 10.36 19.22 -4.36
CA LEU A 280 9.10 18.60 -4.79
C LEU A 280 7.96 19.63 -4.84
N SER A 281 7.85 20.49 -3.82
CA SER A 281 6.83 21.56 -3.79
C SER A 281 7.01 22.60 -4.90
N ALA A 282 8.24 22.83 -5.37
CA ALA A 282 8.54 23.76 -6.45
C ALA A 282 8.27 23.16 -7.83
N GLU A 283 8.53 21.86 -8.00
CA GLU A 283 8.40 21.16 -9.28
C GLU A 283 7.01 20.58 -9.52
N CYS A 284 6.23 20.32 -8.46
CA CYS A 284 4.89 19.75 -8.56
C CYS A 284 3.82 20.84 -8.58
N GLN A 285 2.80 20.64 -9.40
CA GLN A 285 1.54 21.35 -9.20
C GLN A 285 0.76 20.68 -8.07
N SER A 286 0.04 21.48 -7.28
CA SER A 286 -0.76 20.97 -6.16
C SER A 286 -2.18 21.50 -6.23
N TYR A 287 -3.13 20.59 -6.07
CA TYR A 287 -4.56 20.86 -6.13
C TYR A 287 -5.28 20.25 -4.95
N GLU A 288 -6.35 20.91 -4.53
CA GLU A 288 -7.38 20.34 -3.68
C GLU A 288 -8.60 20.06 -4.55
N ILE A 289 -9.11 18.83 -4.48
CA ILE A 289 -10.32 18.44 -5.20
C ILE A 289 -11.39 18.04 -4.20
N THR A 290 -12.60 18.53 -4.42
CA THR A 290 -13.79 18.12 -3.68
C THR A 290 -14.69 17.34 -4.61
N TYR A 291 -15.19 16.18 -4.16
CA TYR A 291 -16.01 15.29 -4.98
C TYR A 291 -16.99 14.49 -4.14
N SER A 292 -18.05 13.99 -4.79
CA SER A 292 -19.12 13.20 -4.16
C SER A 292 -19.09 11.73 -4.56
N THR A 293 -18.47 11.39 -5.70
CA THR A 293 -18.34 10.03 -6.22
C THR A 293 -16.92 9.71 -6.69
N LEU A 294 -16.60 8.41 -6.81
CA LEU A 294 -15.30 7.97 -7.29
C LEU A 294 -15.08 8.35 -8.76
N GLU A 295 -16.12 8.22 -9.57
CA GLU A 295 -16.17 8.56 -10.98
C GLU A 295 -15.80 10.03 -11.20
N GLU A 296 -16.45 10.94 -10.46
CA GLU A 296 -16.14 12.38 -10.52
C GLU A 296 -14.69 12.68 -10.13
N ALA A 297 -14.18 12.02 -9.08
CA ALA A 297 -12.82 12.23 -8.64
C ALA A 297 -11.80 11.82 -9.71
N ILE A 298 -12.02 10.67 -10.35
CA ILE A 298 -11.17 10.17 -11.44
C ILE A 298 -11.21 11.12 -12.64
N VAL A 299 -12.39 11.59 -13.05
CA VAL A 299 -12.53 12.56 -14.14
C VAL A 299 -11.76 13.85 -13.84
N LEU A 300 -11.89 14.40 -12.62
CA LEU A 300 -11.15 15.59 -12.21
C LEU A 300 -9.64 15.37 -12.24
N VAL A 301 -9.15 14.23 -11.72
CA VAL A 301 -7.72 13.90 -11.73
C VAL A 301 -7.21 13.79 -13.16
N ASN A 302 -7.91 13.05 -14.02
CA ASN A 302 -7.53 12.87 -15.42
C ASN A 302 -7.47 14.21 -16.16
N GLN A 303 -8.46 15.09 -15.97
CA GLN A 303 -8.45 16.45 -16.55
C GLN A 303 -7.23 17.27 -16.13
N ILE A 304 -6.91 17.29 -14.82
CA ILE A 304 -5.73 18.02 -14.31
C ILE A 304 -4.43 17.50 -14.93
N VAL A 305 -4.35 16.19 -15.18
CA VAL A 305 -3.14 15.56 -15.72
C VAL A 305 -3.05 15.75 -17.22
N ASP A 306 -4.17 15.78 -17.93
CA ASP A 306 -4.22 16.11 -19.35
C ASP A 306 -3.81 17.58 -19.58
N ASP A 307 -4.18 18.50 -18.68
CA ASP A 307 -3.76 19.91 -18.71
C ASP A 307 -2.26 20.12 -18.38
N LEU A 308 -1.60 19.10 -17.81
CA LEU A 308 -0.16 19.12 -17.49
C LEU A 308 0.74 18.62 -18.62
N ALA A 309 0.18 17.82 -19.54
CA ALA A 309 0.89 17.15 -20.64
C ALA A 309 1.09 18.09 -21.84
#